data_AF-A0AAD3NWY6-F1
#
_entry.id   AF-A0AAD3NWY6-F1
#
_cell.length_a   1.000
_cell.length_b   1.000
_cell.length_c   1.000
_cell.angle_alpha   90.00
_cell.angle_beta   90.00
_cell.angle_gamma   90.00
#
_symmetry.space_group_name_H-M   'P 1'
#
loop_
_entity.id
_entity.type
_entity.pdbx_description
1 polymer ?
#
loop_
_entity_poly.entity_id
_entity_poly.type
_entity_poly.pdbx_seq_one_letter_code
_entity_poly.pdbx_strand_id
1 'polypeptide(L)'
;MKSYVLAALVACAPFSASAETFGEVFIAQTKLNSLGLDVGKPDGRMGPVTRKALKAAAERYGFEPTLGDMFKYFAVDTVKREIKVKDEAIIQAVKDAVGDGLKDPFSAQYRNFRILPSGRICGEVNAKNTYGAYVGWTTFITHGGPLKIGGSYSRPSVHVDDGETELAAMSCLIDA
;
A
#
# COMPACT_ATOMS: atom_id res chain seq x y z
N MET A 1 -47.62 44.69 9.50
CA MET A 1 -47.97 43.32 9.10
C MET A 1 -47.36 43.03 7.73
N LYS A 2 -46.79 41.82 7.56
CA LYS A 2 -46.06 41.25 6.40
C LYS A 2 -44.57 41.65 6.35
N SER A 3 -43.67 40.92 7.01
CA SER A 3 -43.19 39.53 6.80
C SER A 3 -42.16 39.41 5.67
N TYR A 4 -40.94 39.12 6.12
CA TYR A 4 -39.71 38.64 5.51
C TYR A 4 -39.81 37.86 4.19
N VAL A 5 -38.80 38.04 3.32
CA VAL A 5 -37.94 36.92 2.85
C VAL A 5 -36.51 37.44 2.66
N LEU A 6 -35.62 37.13 3.62
CA LEU A 6 -34.18 37.15 3.41
C LEU A 6 -33.84 35.82 2.72
N ALA A 7 -33.57 35.83 1.41
CA ALA A 7 -33.04 34.66 0.73
C ALA A 7 -31.55 34.55 1.09
N ALA A 8 -31.24 33.71 2.09
CA ALA A 8 -29.87 33.29 2.35
C ALA A 8 -29.39 32.45 1.17
N LEU A 9 -28.48 33.01 0.38
CA LEU A 9 -27.64 32.27 -0.56
C LEU A 9 -26.84 31.25 0.27
N VAL A 10 -27.32 30.02 0.31
CA VAL A 10 -26.53 28.87 0.77
C VAL A 10 -25.36 28.77 -0.20
N ALA A 11 -24.18 29.16 0.29
CA ALA A 11 -22.93 28.90 -0.39
C ALA A 11 -22.80 27.39 -0.55
N CYS A 12 -23.01 26.88 -1.78
CA CYS A 12 -22.39 25.64 -2.19
C CYS A 12 -20.88 25.90 -2.22
N ALA A 13 -20.22 25.84 -1.07
CA ALA A 13 -18.81 25.53 -1.06
C ALA A 13 -18.71 24.11 -1.62
N PRO A 14 -18.13 23.90 -2.82
CA PRO A 14 -17.92 22.56 -3.30
C PRO A 14 -17.09 21.83 -2.25
N PHE A 15 -17.59 20.67 -1.79
CA PHE A 15 -16.79 19.71 -1.05
C PHE A 15 -15.45 19.59 -1.78
N SER A 16 -14.36 19.92 -1.08
CA SER A 16 -13.02 19.90 -1.62
C SER A 16 -12.77 18.57 -2.32
N ALA A 17 -12.65 18.58 -3.64
CA ALA A 17 -12.02 17.49 -4.35
C ALA A 17 -10.57 17.46 -3.83
N SER A 18 -10.28 16.56 -2.89
CA SER A 18 -8.90 16.23 -2.58
C SER A 18 -8.28 15.74 -3.87
N ALA A 19 -7.32 16.50 -4.41
CA ALA A 19 -6.58 16.05 -5.58
C ALA A 19 -5.83 14.78 -5.16
N GLU A 20 -6.22 13.64 -5.73
CA GLU A 20 -5.53 12.37 -5.53
C GLU A 20 -4.05 12.53 -5.90
N THR A 21 -3.16 12.04 -5.03
CA THR A 21 -1.72 12.12 -5.22
C THR A 21 -1.25 11.14 -6.31
N PHE A 22 -0.05 11.37 -6.85
CA PHE A 22 0.59 10.43 -7.78
C PHE A 22 0.66 9.01 -7.20
N GLY A 23 1.08 8.89 -5.92
CA GLY A 23 1.21 7.61 -5.22
C GLY A 23 -0.13 6.88 -5.07
N GLU A 24 -1.18 7.59 -4.66
CA GLU A 24 -2.54 7.03 -4.55
C GLU A 24 -3.03 6.46 -5.87
N VAL A 25 -2.90 7.23 -6.94
CA VAL A 25 -3.33 6.77 -8.26
C VAL A 25 -2.48 5.60 -8.75
N PHE A 26 -1.16 5.65 -8.54
CA PHE A 26 -0.23 4.60 -8.97
C PHE A 26 -0.54 3.27 -8.25
N ILE A 27 -0.75 3.32 -6.94
CA ILE A 27 -1.10 2.15 -6.12
C ILE A 27 -2.50 1.64 -6.48
N ALA A 28 -3.46 2.54 -6.71
CA ALA A 28 -4.79 2.14 -7.16
C ALA A 28 -4.74 1.43 -8.51
N GLN A 29 -3.97 1.93 -9.48
CA GLN A 29 -3.77 1.27 -10.77
C GLN A 29 -3.13 -0.11 -10.62
N THR A 30 -2.14 -0.23 -9.72
CA THR A 30 -1.48 -1.51 -9.41
C THR A 30 -2.47 -2.52 -8.85
N LYS A 31 -3.33 -2.08 -7.90
CA LYS A 31 -4.39 -2.93 -7.36
C LYS A 31 -5.41 -3.32 -8.40
N LEU A 32 -5.88 -2.38 -9.24
CA LEU A 32 -6.86 -2.68 -10.29
C LEU A 32 -6.32 -3.76 -11.25
N ASN A 33 -5.05 -3.65 -11.66
CA ASN A 33 -4.39 -4.68 -12.46
C ASN A 33 -4.34 -6.03 -11.74
N SER A 34 -4.01 -6.08 -10.44
CA SER A 34 -3.97 -7.34 -9.68
C SER A 34 -5.35 -7.99 -9.50
N LEU A 35 -6.42 -7.22 -9.62
CA LEU A 35 -7.81 -7.70 -9.66
C LEU A 35 -8.24 -8.21 -11.05
N GLY A 36 -7.37 -8.12 -12.06
CA GLY A 36 -7.64 -8.45 -13.46
C GLY A 36 -8.33 -7.34 -14.25
N LEU A 37 -8.36 -6.11 -13.73
CA LEU A 37 -8.88 -4.93 -14.43
C LEU A 37 -7.71 -4.18 -15.08
N ASP A 38 -7.42 -4.51 -16.33
CA ASP A 38 -6.29 -3.95 -17.08
C ASP A 38 -6.43 -2.42 -17.24
N VAL A 39 -5.54 -1.68 -16.57
CA VAL A 39 -5.39 -0.23 -16.69
C VAL A 39 -4.07 0.16 -17.37
N GLY A 40 -3.37 -0.80 -17.97
CA GLY A 40 -2.03 -0.62 -18.52
C GLY A 40 -0.96 -0.52 -17.44
N LYS A 41 0.21 0.00 -17.81
CA LYS A 41 1.32 0.23 -16.86
C LYS A 41 0.90 1.32 -15.86
N PRO A 42 0.99 1.09 -14.54
CA PRO A 42 0.76 2.13 -13.56
C PRO A 42 1.64 3.36 -13.83
N ASP A 43 0.99 4.50 -14.00
CA ASP A 43 1.59 5.77 -14.39
C ASP A 43 1.24 6.93 -13.43
N GLY A 44 0.44 6.65 -12.39
CA GLY A 44 0.02 7.63 -11.39
C GLY A 44 -0.93 8.70 -11.93
N ARG A 45 -1.54 8.50 -13.10
CA ARG A 45 -2.45 9.47 -13.73
C ARG A 45 -3.87 8.93 -13.76
N MET A 46 -4.81 9.71 -13.20
CA MET A 46 -6.22 9.32 -13.19
C MET A 46 -6.84 9.57 -14.57
N GLY A 47 -6.70 8.59 -15.47
CA GLY A 47 -7.21 8.63 -16.84
C GLY A 47 -8.62 8.03 -17.00
N PRO A 48 -9.21 8.09 -18.21
CA PRO A 48 -10.52 7.48 -18.49
C PRO A 48 -10.53 5.96 -18.26
N VAL A 49 -9.43 5.27 -18.60
CA VAL A 49 -9.29 3.82 -18.40
C VAL A 49 -9.28 3.49 -16.90
N THR A 50 -8.45 4.18 -16.11
CA THR A 50 -8.39 3.98 -14.65
C THR A 50 -9.73 4.27 -13.99
N ARG A 51 -10.43 5.35 -14.36
CA ARG A 51 -11.78 5.65 -13.85
C ARG A 51 -12.79 4.55 -14.19
N LYS A 52 -12.75 4.01 -15.41
CA LYS A 52 -13.63 2.90 -15.83
C LYS A 52 -13.35 1.64 -15.00
N ALA A 53 -12.09 1.30 -14.79
CA ALA A 53 -11.68 0.16 -13.98
C ALA A 53 -12.08 0.34 -12.50
N LEU A 54 -11.88 1.53 -11.93
CA LEU A 54 -12.32 1.86 -10.57
C LEU A 54 -13.83 1.65 -10.41
N LYS A 55 -14.63 2.13 -11.37
CA LYS A 55 -16.08 1.92 -11.37
C LYS A 55 -16.44 0.42 -11.45
N ALA A 56 -15.76 -0.35 -12.30
CA ALA A 56 -15.99 -1.79 -12.39
C ALA A 56 -15.61 -2.52 -11.08
N ALA A 57 -14.55 -2.10 -10.40
CA ALA A 57 -14.19 -2.63 -9.09
C ALA A 57 -15.25 -2.27 -8.03
N ALA A 58 -15.68 -1.01 -7.99
CA ALA A 58 -16.74 -0.53 -7.12
C ALA A 58 -18.02 -1.36 -7.25
N GLU A 59 -18.46 -1.63 -8.49
CA GLU A 59 -19.62 -2.49 -8.78
C GLU A 59 -19.40 -3.94 -8.35
N ARG A 60 -18.20 -4.49 -8.56
CA ARG A 60 -17.86 -5.89 -8.21
C ARG A 60 -17.81 -6.14 -6.70
N TYR A 61 -17.32 -5.17 -5.93
CA TYR A 61 -17.01 -5.33 -4.51
C TYR A 61 -17.97 -4.58 -3.58
N GLY A 62 -18.82 -3.70 -4.12
CA GLY A 62 -19.86 -2.99 -3.37
C GLY A 62 -19.34 -1.79 -2.57
N PHE A 63 -18.54 -0.92 -3.20
CA PHE A 63 -18.07 0.35 -2.61
C PHE A 63 -18.29 1.52 -3.58
N GLU A 64 -18.20 2.76 -3.12
CA GLU A 64 -18.36 3.95 -3.97
C GLU A 64 -17.18 4.11 -4.95
N PRO A 65 -17.34 4.55 -6.20
CA PRO A 65 -16.27 4.59 -7.21
C PRO A 65 -15.27 5.75 -7.01
N THR A 66 -14.71 5.86 -5.80
CA THR A 66 -13.69 6.81 -5.36
C THR A 66 -12.43 6.05 -4.92
N LEU A 67 -11.25 6.69 -4.98
CA LEU A 67 -10.04 6.05 -4.45
C LEU A 67 -10.14 5.87 -2.94
N GLY A 68 -10.63 6.87 -2.21
CA GLY A 68 -10.80 6.78 -0.76
C GLY A 68 -11.59 5.55 -0.31
N ASP A 69 -12.72 5.24 -0.96
CA ASP A 69 -13.52 4.07 -0.58
C ASP A 69 -12.93 2.75 -1.09
N MET A 70 -12.24 2.77 -2.23
CA MET A 70 -11.41 1.64 -2.66
C MET A 70 -10.33 1.30 -1.62
N PHE A 71 -9.56 2.30 -1.17
CA PHE A 71 -8.51 2.13 -0.18
C PHE A 71 -9.08 1.60 1.14
N LYS A 72 -10.18 2.17 1.63
CA LYS A 72 -10.86 1.66 2.85
C LYS A 72 -11.30 0.22 2.68
N TYR A 73 -11.95 -0.12 1.57
CA TYR A 73 -12.44 -1.47 1.32
C TYR A 73 -11.31 -2.50 1.34
N PHE A 74 -10.26 -2.26 0.55
CA PHE A 74 -9.14 -3.19 0.45
C PHE A 74 -8.23 -3.18 1.67
N ALA A 75 -8.15 -2.08 2.42
CA ALA A 75 -7.49 -2.06 3.72
C ALA A 75 -8.15 -3.06 4.68
N VAL A 76 -9.48 -3.00 4.77
CA VAL A 76 -10.25 -3.91 5.63
C VAL A 76 -10.18 -5.35 5.12
N ASP A 77 -10.27 -5.58 3.82
CA ASP A 77 -10.13 -6.93 3.23
C ASP A 77 -8.76 -7.53 3.52
N THR A 78 -7.69 -6.76 3.31
CA THR A 78 -6.31 -7.19 3.56
C THR A 78 -6.11 -7.56 5.02
N VAL A 79 -6.50 -6.70 5.96
CA VAL A 79 -6.33 -6.96 7.40
C VAL A 79 -7.13 -8.19 7.86
N LYS A 80 -8.29 -8.48 7.25
CA LYS A 80 -9.07 -9.68 7.58
C LYS A 80 -8.42 -10.97 7.08
N ARG A 81 -7.60 -10.88 6.04
CA ARG A 81 -7.07 -12.03 5.29
C ARG A 81 -5.57 -12.22 5.42
N GLU A 82 -4.86 -11.24 5.97
CA GLU A 82 -3.44 -11.35 6.27
C GLU A 82 -3.18 -12.45 7.31
N ILE A 83 -2.00 -13.05 7.22
CA ILE A 83 -1.57 -14.12 8.12
C ILE A 83 -0.28 -13.67 8.80
N LYS A 84 -0.18 -13.86 10.11
CA LYS A 84 1.09 -13.66 10.83
C LYS A 84 2.15 -14.63 10.33
N VAL A 85 3.34 -14.14 10.01
CA VAL A 85 4.46 -15.01 9.62
C VAL A 85 4.88 -15.84 10.84
N LYS A 86 4.85 -17.18 10.72
CA LYS A 86 5.25 -18.10 11.80
C LYS A 86 6.56 -18.83 11.50
N ASP A 87 6.92 -18.95 10.23
CA ASP A 87 8.12 -19.67 9.81
C ASP A 87 9.33 -18.73 9.93
N GLU A 88 10.20 -19.01 10.90
CA GLU A 88 11.41 -18.24 11.15
C GLU A 88 12.37 -18.25 9.96
N ALA A 89 12.37 -19.30 9.13
CA ALA A 89 13.21 -19.34 7.94
C ALA A 89 12.71 -18.38 6.84
N ILE A 90 11.39 -18.15 6.76
CA ILE A 90 10.81 -17.09 5.92
C ILE A 90 11.22 -15.72 6.46
N ILE A 91 11.07 -15.51 7.77
CA ILE A 91 11.45 -14.25 8.42
C ILE A 91 12.93 -13.95 8.15
N GLN A 92 13.80 -14.94 8.28
CA GLN A 92 15.23 -14.77 8.04
C GLN A 92 15.52 -14.42 6.57
N ALA A 93 14.92 -15.11 5.60
CA ALA A 93 15.10 -14.79 4.18
C ALA A 93 14.65 -13.36 3.83
N VAL A 94 13.59 -12.87 4.48
CA VAL A 94 13.12 -11.49 4.31
C VAL A 94 14.05 -10.48 5.00
N LYS A 95 14.50 -10.74 6.23
CA LYS A 95 15.46 -9.88 6.95
C LYS A 95 16.74 -9.69 6.15
N ASP A 96 17.26 -10.79 5.63
CA ASP A 96 18.40 -10.86 4.75
C ASP A 96 18.23 -9.95 3.52
N ALA A 97 17.10 -10.05 2.81
CA ALA A 97 16.83 -9.24 1.64
C ALA A 97 16.58 -7.76 1.95
N VAL A 98 15.91 -7.44 3.06
CA VAL A 98 15.77 -6.05 3.55
C VAL A 98 17.15 -5.48 3.89
N GLY A 99 17.98 -6.28 4.57
CA GLY A 99 19.31 -5.90 5.04
C GLY A 99 20.25 -5.46 3.92
N ASP A 100 20.14 -6.06 2.73
CA ASP A 100 20.96 -5.73 1.57
C ASP A 100 20.83 -4.25 1.14
N GLY A 101 19.71 -3.58 1.47
CA GLY A 101 19.47 -2.17 1.18
C GLY A 101 19.85 -1.18 2.30
N LEU A 102 20.23 -1.66 3.49
CA LEU A 102 20.46 -0.82 4.67
C LEU A 102 21.90 -0.33 4.76
N LYS A 103 22.10 0.84 5.39
CA LYS A 103 23.44 1.38 5.67
C LYS A 103 24.18 0.58 6.74
N ASP A 104 23.47 0.12 7.76
CA ASP A 104 23.99 -0.78 8.80
C ASP A 104 23.01 -1.95 9.00
N PRO A 105 23.18 -3.05 8.24
CA PRO A 105 22.28 -4.20 8.28
C PRO A 105 22.29 -4.91 9.64
N PHE A 106 23.40 -4.88 10.38
CA PHE A 106 23.53 -5.57 11.67
C PHE A 106 22.83 -4.83 12.80
N SER A 107 22.55 -3.53 12.64
CA SER A 107 21.71 -2.76 13.56
C SER A 107 20.21 -2.97 13.37
N ALA A 108 19.81 -3.65 12.30
CA ALA A 108 18.42 -3.68 11.86
C ALA A 108 17.50 -4.36 12.88
N GLN A 109 16.43 -3.64 13.24
CA GLN A 109 15.34 -4.13 14.07
C GLN A 109 14.11 -4.29 13.19
N TYR A 110 13.34 -5.36 13.42
CA TYR A 110 12.20 -5.70 12.59
C TYR A 110 10.95 -5.95 13.44
N ARG A 111 9.78 -5.59 12.92
CA ARG A 111 8.49 -5.88 13.55
C ARG A 111 7.35 -6.02 12.54
N ASN A 112 6.18 -6.44 13.03
CA ASN A 112 4.92 -6.45 12.28
C ASN A 112 4.93 -7.23 10.95
N PHE A 113 5.66 -8.36 10.93
CA PHE A 113 5.67 -9.29 9.81
C PHE A 113 4.29 -9.89 9.55
N ARG A 114 3.81 -9.74 8.32
CA ARG A 114 2.52 -10.27 7.85
C ARG A 114 2.62 -10.74 6.40
N ILE A 115 1.98 -11.87 6.10
CA ILE A 115 1.79 -12.39 4.76
C ILE A 115 0.46 -11.85 4.25
N LEU A 116 0.49 -11.15 3.13
CA LEU A 116 -0.68 -10.62 2.46
C LEU A 116 -1.39 -11.69 1.62
N PRO A 117 -2.65 -11.49 1.20
CA PRO A 117 -3.36 -12.42 0.33
C PRO A 117 -2.63 -12.77 -0.97
N SER A 118 -1.86 -11.86 -1.55
CA SER A 118 -1.01 -12.09 -2.72
C SER A 118 0.18 -13.02 -2.45
N GLY A 119 0.47 -13.35 -1.19
CA GLY A 119 1.66 -14.07 -0.76
C GLY A 119 2.88 -13.18 -0.54
N ARG A 120 2.78 -11.87 -0.81
CA ARG A 120 3.79 -10.89 -0.43
C ARG A 120 3.91 -10.76 1.09
N ILE A 121 5.07 -10.31 1.55
CA ILE A 121 5.34 -10.12 2.97
C ILE A 121 5.60 -8.65 3.25
N CYS A 122 4.89 -8.12 4.23
CA CYS A 122 5.06 -6.78 4.75
C CYS A 122 5.60 -6.80 6.16
N GLY A 123 6.31 -5.74 6.53
CA GLY A 123 6.77 -5.50 7.89
C GLY A 123 7.37 -4.11 8.00
N GLU A 124 7.96 -3.83 9.16
CA GLU A 124 8.69 -2.59 9.39
C GLU A 124 10.13 -2.91 9.78
N VAL A 125 11.04 -2.04 9.35
CA VAL A 125 12.45 -2.07 9.69
C VAL A 125 12.87 -0.73 10.28
N ASN A 126 13.77 -0.76 11.26
CA ASN A 126 14.47 0.40 11.77
C ASN A 126 15.95 0.07 11.87
N ALA A 127 16.80 0.92 11.30
CA ALA A 127 18.24 0.70 11.24
C ALA A 127 19.00 2.01 11.41
N LYS A 128 20.29 1.88 11.74
CA LYS A 128 21.17 3.04 11.86
C LYS A 128 21.57 3.58 10.48
N ASN A 129 21.65 4.90 10.37
CA ASN A 129 22.31 5.56 9.25
C ASN A 129 23.84 5.54 9.42
N THR A 130 24.55 6.15 8.48
CA THR A 130 26.02 6.28 8.50
C THR A 130 26.56 7.07 9.68
N TYR A 131 25.73 7.86 10.37
CA TYR A 131 26.08 8.60 11.58
C TYR A 131 25.83 7.79 12.87
N GLY A 132 25.38 6.54 12.76
CA GLY A 132 25.15 5.63 13.88
C GLY A 132 23.83 5.83 14.62
N ALA A 133 22.95 6.71 14.14
CA ALA A 133 21.64 6.98 14.72
C ALA A 133 20.52 6.20 14.00
N TYR A 134 19.54 5.69 14.76
CA TYR A 134 18.33 5.11 14.19
C TYR A 134 17.49 6.17 13.48
N VAL A 135 17.02 5.85 12.27
CA VAL A 135 16.26 6.80 11.43
C VAL A 135 14.76 6.74 11.66
N GLY A 136 14.27 5.72 12.37
CA GLY A 136 12.85 5.50 12.60
C GLY A 136 12.36 4.22 11.94
N TRP A 137 11.11 3.87 12.23
CA TRP A 137 10.46 2.71 11.64
C TRP A 137 9.94 3.03 10.25
N THR A 138 10.30 2.19 9.29
CA THR A 138 9.96 2.34 7.88
C THR A 138 9.36 1.05 7.36
N THR A 139 8.30 1.13 6.56
CA THR A 139 7.63 -0.04 6.01
C THR A 139 8.45 -0.66 4.87
N PHE A 140 8.42 -1.98 4.77
CA PHE A 140 8.89 -2.70 3.60
C PHE A 140 7.84 -3.69 3.09
N ILE A 141 7.94 -4.02 1.80
CA ILE A 141 7.13 -5.03 1.14
C ILE A 141 7.99 -5.88 0.20
N THR A 142 7.74 -7.18 0.15
CA THR A 142 8.34 -8.06 -0.88
C THR A 142 7.56 -7.97 -2.19
N HIS A 143 8.25 -8.07 -3.34
CA HIS A 143 7.55 -8.11 -4.63
C HIS A 143 6.87 -9.46 -4.93
N GLY A 144 7.13 -10.49 -4.12
CA GLY A 144 6.48 -11.80 -4.11
C GLY A 144 6.83 -12.58 -2.85
N GLY A 145 6.21 -13.75 -2.65
CA GLY A 145 6.53 -14.63 -1.53
C GLY A 145 7.87 -15.37 -1.74
N PRO A 146 8.67 -15.61 -0.69
CA PRO A 146 9.86 -16.47 -0.78
C PRO A 146 9.48 -17.88 -1.27
N LEU A 147 10.17 -18.37 -2.29
CA LEU A 147 9.99 -19.72 -2.81
C LEU A 147 10.80 -20.71 -1.96
N LYS A 148 10.19 -21.82 -1.57
CA LYS A 148 10.90 -22.90 -0.90
C LYS A 148 11.74 -23.68 -1.92
N ILE A 149 13.06 -23.63 -1.76
CA ILE A 149 14.03 -24.33 -2.61
C ILE A 149 14.74 -25.36 -1.72
N GLY A 150 14.26 -26.59 -1.78
CA GLY A 150 14.72 -27.66 -0.89
C GLY A 150 14.45 -27.35 0.58
N GLY A 151 15.52 -27.22 1.38
CA GLY A 151 15.46 -26.92 2.82
C GLY A 151 15.49 -25.42 3.16
N SER A 152 15.55 -24.53 2.19
CA SER A 152 15.70 -23.08 2.41
C SER A 152 14.67 -22.27 1.62
N TYR A 153 14.55 -20.98 1.93
CA TYR A 153 13.71 -20.03 1.18
C TYR A 153 14.58 -19.11 0.32
N SER A 154 14.10 -18.80 -0.89
CA SER A 154 14.74 -17.84 -1.78
C SER A 154 14.73 -16.43 -1.16
N ARG A 155 15.79 -15.64 -1.35
CA ARG A 155 15.77 -14.20 -1.04
C ARG A 155 14.77 -13.50 -1.96
N PRO A 156 13.70 -12.88 -1.44
CA PRO A 156 12.75 -12.13 -2.27
C PRO A 156 13.34 -10.77 -2.68
N SER A 157 12.85 -10.19 -3.77
CA SER A 157 13.04 -8.76 -4.01
C SER A 157 12.19 -7.95 -3.03
N VAL A 158 12.75 -6.89 -2.47
CA VAL A 158 12.11 -6.06 -1.45
C VAL A 158 12.15 -4.60 -1.84
N HIS A 159 11.07 -3.89 -1.54
CA HIS A 159 11.02 -2.45 -1.54
C HIS A 159 10.89 -1.96 -0.08
N VAL A 160 11.73 -1.02 0.31
CA VAL A 160 11.67 -0.33 1.61
C VAL A 160 11.32 1.13 1.31
N ASP A 161 10.38 1.70 2.04
CA ASP A 161 9.99 3.10 1.85
C ASP A 161 11.20 4.03 2.03
N ASP A 162 11.26 5.08 1.23
CA ASP A 162 12.28 6.13 1.30
C ASP A 162 11.86 7.31 2.19
N GLY A 163 10.61 7.31 2.67
CA GLY A 163 10.00 8.38 3.46
C GLY A 163 9.39 9.51 2.64
N GLU A 164 9.44 9.44 1.30
CA GLU A 164 8.85 10.45 0.40
C GLU A 164 7.57 9.94 -0.26
N THR A 165 7.56 8.69 -0.70
CA THR A 165 6.48 8.16 -1.55
C THR A 165 5.53 7.19 -0.83
N GLU A 166 5.91 6.68 0.34
CA GLU A 166 5.15 5.72 1.19
C GLU A 166 4.52 4.54 0.41
N LEU A 167 5.13 4.15 -0.72
CA LEU A 167 4.56 3.14 -1.63
C LEU A 167 4.50 1.76 -0.98
N ALA A 168 5.49 1.36 -0.19
CA ALA A 168 5.44 0.10 0.56
C ALA A 168 4.31 0.15 1.59
N ALA A 169 4.17 1.23 2.36
CA ALA A 169 3.07 1.40 3.30
C ALA A 169 1.69 1.27 2.64
N MET A 170 1.46 1.97 1.53
CA MET A 170 0.20 1.90 0.78
C MET A 170 -0.03 0.52 0.15
N SER A 171 1.01 -0.07 -0.45
CA SER A 171 0.95 -1.42 -1.03
C SER A 171 0.63 -2.47 0.03
N CYS A 172 1.22 -2.35 1.21
CA CYS A 172 0.94 -3.22 2.34
C CYS A 172 -0.47 -3.08 2.89
N LEU A 173 -1.09 -1.91 2.73
CA LEU A 173 -2.45 -1.65 3.19
C LEU A 173 -3.47 -2.35 2.31
N ILE A 174 -3.33 -2.26 0.98
CA ILE A 174 -4.34 -2.77 0.05
C ILE A 174 -3.92 -4.01 -0.73
N ASP A 175 -2.74 -4.56 -0.47
CA ASP A 175 -2.16 -5.70 -1.20
C ASP A 175 -2.12 -5.45 -2.71
N ALA A 176 -1.36 -4.41 -3.08
CA ALA A 176 -1.07 -3.98 -4.45
C ALA A 176 0.41 -4.20 -4.78
#